data_AF-A0A2V7HZX9-F1
#
_entry.id   AF-A0A2V7HZX9-F1
#
_cell.length_a   1.000
_cell.length_b   1.000
_cell.length_c   1.000
_cell.angle_alpha   90.00
_cell.angle_beta   90.00
_cell.angle_gamma   90.00
#
_symmetry.space_group_name_H-M   'P 1'
#
loop_
_entity.id
_entity.type
_entity.pdbx_description
1 polymer ?
#
loop_
_entity_poly.entity_id
_entity_poly.type
_entity_poly.pdbx_seq_one_letter_code
_entity_poly.pdbx_strand_id
1 'polypeptide(L)'
;RGVRLDRTSQLNVGGNTDFYNMLERQRLASKKISKTDAVRSQLQHDLPDEAIHIGPSDYVPWLADRKWAHIRMEGRGFGDQPINLELKLEVWDSPNSAGVVIDAVRACKIAMDRGLKGALLAPCAFLMKSPPEQWSDETAHDRLEQFISGEE
;
A
#
# COMPACT_ATOMS: atom_id res chain seq x y z
N ARG A 1 12.62 -12.70 -9.83
CA ARG A 1 13.66 -13.04 -10.84
C ARG A 1 15.10 -12.77 -10.34
N GLY A 2 15.38 -12.94 -9.04
CA GLY A 2 16.71 -12.73 -8.47
C GLY A 2 17.26 -11.30 -8.51
N VAL A 3 16.44 -10.29 -8.88
CA VAL A 3 16.86 -8.88 -8.84
C VAL A 3 16.81 -8.41 -7.40
N ARG A 4 17.93 -7.87 -6.90
CA ARG A 4 18.02 -7.29 -5.57
C ARG A 4 17.74 -5.79 -5.67
N LEU A 5 16.70 -5.33 -4.97
CA LEU A 5 16.42 -3.89 -4.81
C LEU A 5 17.47 -3.28 -3.86
N ASP A 6 18.06 -2.16 -4.26
CA ASP A 6 19.03 -1.39 -3.49
C ASP A 6 18.42 -0.10 -2.93
N ARG A 7 17.62 0.61 -3.74
CA ARG A 7 16.95 1.87 -3.35
C ARG A 7 15.60 1.99 -4.02
N THR A 8 14.68 2.66 -3.34
CA THR A 8 13.36 2.99 -3.91
C THR A 8 12.88 4.34 -3.41
N SER A 9 12.23 5.08 -4.31
CA SER A 9 11.52 6.29 -3.95
C SER A 9 10.14 6.32 -4.59
N GLN A 10 9.18 6.88 -3.87
CA GLN A 10 7.84 7.14 -4.35
C GLN A 10 7.38 8.52 -3.91
N LEU A 11 7.25 9.41 -4.90
CA LEU A 11 6.75 10.77 -4.72
C LEU A 11 5.28 10.84 -5.14
N ASN A 12 4.39 11.12 -4.19
CA ASN A 12 2.96 11.17 -4.45
C ASN A 12 2.45 12.62 -4.48
N VAL A 13 1.74 13.01 -5.52
CA VAL A 13 1.15 14.34 -5.67
C VAL A 13 -0.34 14.20 -5.98
N GLY A 14 -1.17 15.08 -5.44
CA GLY A 14 -2.61 15.08 -5.72
C GLY A 14 -3.24 16.42 -5.35
N GLY A 15 -4.51 16.61 -5.69
CA GLY A 15 -5.23 17.89 -5.53
C GLY A 15 -6.46 17.82 -4.62
N ASN A 16 -6.69 16.70 -3.94
CA ASN A 16 -7.80 16.56 -3.01
C ASN A 16 -7.40 16.97 -1.58
N THR A 17 -8.38 17.02 -0.69
CA THR A 17 -8.16 17.46 0.70
C THR A 17 -7.25 16.51 1.49
N ASP A 18 -7.14 15.21 1.15
CA ASP A 18 -6.16 14.33 1.81
C ASP A 18 -4.72 14.80 1.53
N PHE A 19 -4.42 15.16 0.27
CA PHE A 19 -3.11 15.72 -0.09
C PHE A 19 -2.86 17.10 0.53
N TYR A 20 -3.88 17.95 0.60
CA TYR A 20 -3.77 19.24 1.30
C TYR A 20 -3.45 19.06 2.79
N ASN A 21 -4.16 18.13 3.45
CA ASN A 21 -3.90 17.77 4.85
C ASN A 21 -2.51 17.18 5.07
N MET A 22 -1.91 16.56 4.05
CA MET A 22 -0.58 15.97 4.12
C MET A 22 0.56 16.98 4.00
N LEU A 23 0.29 18.25 3.66
CA LEU A 23 1.32 19.30 3.76
C LEU A 23 1.76 19.53 5.21
N GLU A 24 0.92 19.18 6.18
CA GLU A 24 1.22 19.29 7.60
C GLU A 24 2.18 18.17 8.04
N ARG A 25 3.48 18.50 8.12
CA ARG A 25 4.56 17.52 8.38
C ARG A 25 4.40 16.69 9.66
N GLN A 26 3.73 17.22 10.69
CA GLN A 26 3.48 16.47 11.92
C GLN A 26 2.54 15.26 11.70
N ARG A 27 1.65 15.32 10.70
CA ARG A 27 0.74 14.22 10.35
C ARG A 27 1.39 13.16 9.45
N LEU A 28 2.62 13.40 8.98
CA LEU A 28 3.31 12.51 8.05
C LEU A 28 4.00 11.32 8.72
N ALA A 29 4.28 11.40 10.03
CA ALA A 29 5.03 10.37 10.74
C ALA A 29 4.38 8.99 10.61
N SER A 30 3.08 8.87 10.93
CA SER A 30 2.36 7.60 10.90
C SER A 30 2.16 7.05 9.49
N LYS A 31 1.93 7.93 8.49
CA LYS A 31 1.75 7.51 7.09
C LYS A 31 3.07 7.14 6.40
N LYS A 32 4.22 7.67 6.86
CA LYS A 32 5.54 7.25 6.37
C LYS A 32 5.85 5.82 6.80
N ILE A 33 5.55 5.48 8.06
CA ILE A 33 5.74 4.14 8.63
C ILE A 33 4.94 3.11 7.82
N SER A 34 3.61 3.30 7.70
CA SER A 34 2.75 2.32 7.02
C SER A 34 3.13 2.04 5.57
N LYS A 35 3.56 3.06 4.81
CA LYS A 35 4.00 2.88 3.42
C LYS A 35 5.38 2.24 3.31
N THR A 36 6.28 2.52 4.25
CA THR A 36 7.61 1.92 4.29
C THR A 36 7.49 0.43 4.61
N ASP A 37 6.66 0.09 5.60
CA ASP A 37 6.43 -1.29 6.02
C ASP A 37 5.75 -2.11 4.93
N ALA A 38 4.81 -1.52 4.18
CA ALA A 38 4.19 -2.16 3.04
C ALA A 38 5.18 -2.50 1.91
N VAL A 39 6.26 -1.74 1.73
CA VAL A 39 7.33 -2.11 0.78
C VAL A 39 8.25 -3.16 1.37
N ARG A 40 8.59 -3.06 2.66
CA ARG A 40 9.44 -4.05 3.35
C ARG A 40 8.82 -5.43 3.37
N SER A 41 7.51 -5.54 3.59
CA SER A 41 6.82 -6.83 3.63
C SER A 41 6.89 -7.62 2.32
N GLN A 42 7.18 -6.94 1.21
CA GLN A 42 7.31 -7.55 -0.12
C GLN A 42 8.76 -7.90 -0.49
N LEU A 43 9.74 -7.52 0.34
CA LEU A 43 11.16 -7.80 0.10
C LEU A 43 11.61 -9.03 0.86
N GLN A 44 12.45 -9.85 0.21
CA GLN A 44 13.07 -11.02 0.83
C GLN A 44 14.32 -10.67 1.66
N HIS A 45 14.67 -9.39 1.74
CA HIS A 45 15.84 -8.87 2.45
C HIS A 45 15.56 -7.47 3.01
N ASP A 46 16.32 -7.09 4.03
CA ASP A 46 16.20 -5.77 4.64
C ASP A 46 16.83 -4.67 3.78
N LEU A 47 16.13 -3.53 3.74
CA LEU A 47 16.65 -2.27 3.22
C LEU A 47 16.78 -1.25 4.35
N PRO A 48 17.92 -0.53 4.43
CA PRO A 48 18.10 0.52 5.43
C PRO A 48 17.07 1.63 5.19
N ASP A 49 16.65 2.31 6.27
CA ASP A 49 15.64 3.38 6.21
C ASP A 49 16.01 4.47 5.18
N GLU A 50 17.29 4.82 5.05
CA GLU A 50 17.75 5.82 4.07
C GLU A 50 17.59 5.39 2.60
N ALA A 51 17.45 4.09 2.33
CA ALA A 51 17.27 3.55 0.99
C ALA A 51 15.79 3.56 0.54
N ILE A 52 14.86 3.90 1.43
CA ILE A 52 13.42 3.96 1.16
C ILE A 52 12.91 5.39 1.37
N HIS A 53 12.50 6.05 0.29
CA HIS A 53 11.90 7.38 0.35
C HIS A 53 10.47 7.39 -0.17
N ILE A 54 9.49 7.18 0.73
CA ILE A 54 8.08 7.12 0.35
C ILE A 54 7.27 8.13 1.17
N GLY A 55 6.55 9.01 0.48
CA GLY A 55 5.72 10.01 1.15
C GLY A 55 4.78 10.75 0.19
N PRO A 56 3.79 11.47 0.72
CA PRO A 56 3.18 12.56 -0.02
C PRO A 56 4.22 13.66 -0.23
N SER A 57 4.26 14.19 -1.43
CA SER A 57 5.29 15.13 -1.88
C SER A 57 4.72 16.52 -1.98
N ASP A 58 3.52 16.68 -2.53
CA ASP A 58 2.95 18.00 -2.73
C ASP A 58 1.42 17.97 -2.95
N TYR A 59 0.82 19.15 -2.90
CA TYR A 59 -0.57 19.44 -3.24
C TYR A 59 -0.63 20.29 -4.51
N VAL A 60 -1.33 19.79 -5.53
CA VAL A 60 -1.48 20.47 -6.82
C VAL A 60 -2.97 20.65 -7.12
N PRO A 61 -3.54 21.87 -6.97
CA PRO A 61 -4.99 22.08 -7.00
C PRO A 61 -5.70 21.54 -8.23
N TRP A 62 -5.12 21.69 -9.42
CA TRP A 62 -5.75 21.29 -10.68
C TRP A 62 -5.72 19.77 -10.93
N LEU A 63 -5.04 18.99 -10.09
CA LEU A 63 -5.17 17.54 -10.12
C LEU A 63 -6.52 17.07 -9.57
N ALA A 64 -7.16 17.86 -8.70
CA ALA A 64 -8.37 17.46 -7.97
C ALA A 64 -8.17 16.05 -7.36
N ASP A 65 -9.06 15.09 -7.66
CA ASP A 65 -8.95 13.72 -7.13
C ASP A 65 -7.95 12.82 -7.88
N ARG A 66 -7.26 13.33 -8.90
CA ARG A 66 -6.19 12.59 -9.55
C ARG A 66 -4.96 12.56 -8.65
N LYS A 67 -4.47 11.35 -8.42
CA LYS A 67 -3.21 11.08 -7.75
C LYS A 67 -2.16 10.65 -8.75
N TRP A 68 -1.02 11.31 -8.69
CA TRP A 68 0.19 10.93 -9.40
C TRP A 68 1.17 10.30 -8.42
N ALA A 69 1.77 9.17 -8.79
CA ALA A 69 2.88 8.58 -8.07
C ALA A 69 4.05 8.38 -9.02
N HIS A 70 5.14 9.09 -8.77
CA HIS A 70 6.42 8.88 -9.44
C HIS A 70 7.22 7.88 -8.62
N ILE A 71 7.44 6.70 -9.18
CA ILE A 71 8.12 5.60 -8.50
C ILE A 71 9.44 5.33 -9.23
N ARG A 72 10.53 5.31 -8.46
CA ARG A 72 11.86 4.95 -8.93
C ARG A 72 12.37 3.78 -8.12
N MET A 73 12.90 2.77 -8.80
CA MET A 73 13.47 1.57 -8.20
C MET A 73 14.84 1.31 -8.81
N GLU A 74 15.84 1.20 -7.95
CA GLU A 74 17.21 0.88 -8.32
C GLU A 74 17.59 -0.47 -7.71
N GLY A 75 18.20 -1.33 -8.51
CA GLY A 75 18.64 -2.63 -8.05
C GLY A 75 19.72 -3.22 -8.94
N ARG A 76 20.07 -4.48 -8.64
CA ARG A 76 21.08 -5.24 -9.37
C ARG A 76 20.55 -6.61 -9.80
N GLY A 77 20.84 -6.96 -11.05
CA GLY A 77 20.49 -8.24 -11.66
C GLY A 77 21.69 -9.19 -11.75
N PHE A 78 21.68 -10.05 -12.77
CA PHE A 78 22.76 -11.00 -13.02
C PHE A 78 24.10 -10.28 -13.26
N GLY A 79 25.18 -10.81 -12.65
CA GLY A 79 26.52 -10.23 -12.77
C GLY A 79 26.66 -8.84 -12.12
N ASP A 80 25.85 -8.58 -11.08
CA ASP A 80 25.76 -7.28 -10.39
C ASP A 80 25.48 -6.09 -11.32
N GLN A 81 24.89 -6.35 -12.49
CA GLN A 81 24.59 -5.30 -13.45
C GLN A 81 23.46 -4.41 -12.91
N PRO A 82 23.64 -3.08 -12.89
CA PRO A 82 22.66 -2.16 -12.35
C PRO A 82 21.42 -2.12 -13.24
N ILE A 83 20.26 -2.04 -12.59
CA ILE A 83 18.95 -1.86 -13.20
C ILE A 83 18.31 -0.66 -12.53
N ASN A 84 17.83 0.28 -13.34
CA ASN A 84 17.01 1.39 -12.88
C ASN A 84 15.66 1.34 -13.59
N LEU A 85 14.59 1.49 -12.81
CA LEU A 85 13.23 1.56 -13.32
C LEU A 85 12.56 2.83 -12.80
N GLU A 86 11.96 3.58 -13.72
CA GLU A 86 11.14 4.74 -13.42
C GLU A 86 9.77 4.54 -14.02
N LEU A 87 8.73 4.82 -13.24
CA LEU A 87 7.34 4.73 -13.68
C LEU A 87 6.51 5.86 -13.07
N LYS A 88 5.51 6.32 -13.83
CA LYS A 88 4.48 7.24 -13.34
C LYS A 88 3.15 6.48 -13.33
N LEU A 89 2.53 6.40 -12.15
CA LEU A 89 1.15 5.95 -11.99
C LEU A 89 0.25 7.17 -11.87
N GLU A 90 -0.82 7.22 -12.67
CA GLU A 90 -1.88 8.21 -12.58
C GLU A 90 -3.22 7.50 -12.42
N VAL A 91 -3.92 7.82 -11.34
CA VAL A 91 -5.21 7.22 -10.99
C VAL A 91 -6.13 8.22 -10.33
N TRP A 92 -7.43 7.90 -10.28
CA TRP A 92 -8.39 8.59 -9.42
C TRP A 92 -8.34 7.96 -8.02
N ASP A 93 -8.04 8.75 -7.00
CA ASP A 93 -7.74 8.24 -5.65
C ASP A 93 -9.02 7.76 -4.93
N SER A 94 -10.10 8.55 -5.00
CA SER A 94 -11.36 8.22 -4.31
C SER A 94 -12.04 6.97 -4.89
N PRO A 95 -12.21 6.81 -6.22
CA PRO A 95 -12.78 5.58 -6.79
C PRO A 95 -11.95 4.33 -6.51
N ASN A 96 -10.63 4.43 -6.53
CA ASN A 96 -9.75 3.30 -6.20
C ASN A 96 -9.92 2.84 -4.75
N SER A 97 -10.14 3.78 -3.82
CA SER A 97 -10.39 3.45 -2.41
C SER A 97 -11.82 2.95 -2.18
N ALA A 98 -12.80 3.47 -2.92
CA ALA A 98 -14.21 3.14 -2.73
C ALA A 98 -14.52 1.65 -2.89
N GLY A 99 -13.91 0.97 -3.88
CA GLY A 99 -14.05 -0.48 -4.06
C GLY A 99 -13.60 -1.28 -2.84
N VAL A 100 -12.42 -0.96 -2.31
CA VAL A 100 -11.86 -1.60 -1.11
C VAL A 100 -12.77 -1.42 0.11
N VAL A 101 -13.34 -0.21 0.27
CA VAL A 101 -14.27 0.07 1.38
C VAL A 101 -15.57 -0.71 1.25
N ILE A 102 -16.12 -0.85 0.03
CA ILE A 102 -17.31 -1.67 -0.21
C ILE A 102 -17.08 -3.11 0.20
N ASP A 103 -15.95 -3.70 -0.19
CA ASP A 103 -15.62 -5.08 0.16
C ASP A 103 -15.35 -5.25 1.66
N ALA A 104 -14.73 -4.26 2.31
CA ALA A 104 -14.56 -4.28 3.77
C ALA A 104 -15.91 -4.28 4.51
N VAL A 105 -16.87 -3.46 4.06
CA VAL A 105 -18.23 -3.44 4.64
C VAL A 105 -18.94 -4.78 4.43
N ARG A 106 -18.79 -5.40 3.26
CA ARG A 106 -19.37 -6.72 2.97
C ARG A 106 -18.75 -7.81 3.84
N ALA A 107 -17.43 -7.80 4.03
CA ALA A 107 -16.74 -8.72 4.93
C ALA A 107 -17.22 -8.56 6.39
N CYS A 108 -17.40 -7.31 6.85
CA CYS A 108 -18.01 -7.05 8.16
C CYS A 108 -19.43 -7.63 8.27
N LYS A 109 -20.24 -7.51 7.23
CA LYS A 109 -21.60 -8.10 7.22
C LYS A 109 -21.56 -9.63 7.33
N ILE A 110 -20.69 -10.28 6.58
CA ILE A 110 -20.47 -11.74 6.66
C ILE A 110 -20.07 -12.14 8.08
N ALA A 111 -19.10 -11.42 8.68
CA ALA A 111 -18.67 -11.67 10.05
C ALA A 111 -19.81 -11.52 11.07
N MET A 112 -20.63 -10.48 10.93
CA MET A 112 -21.79 -10.25 11.78
C MET A 112 -22.81 -11.39 11.66
N ASP A 113 -23.09 -11.86 10.45
CA ASP A 113 -24.04 -12.96 10.22
C ASP A 113 -23.53 -14.28 10.80
N ARG A 114 -22.21 -14.47 10.84
CA ARG A 114 -21.56 -15.63 11.47
C ARG A 114 -21.30 -15.46 12.97
N GLY A 115 -21.66 -14.31 13.56
CA GLY A 115 -21.44 -14.03 14.98
C GLY A 115 -19.97 -13.85 15.38
N LEU A 116 -19.07 -13.59 14.42
CA LEU A 116 -17.65 -13.36 14.66
C LEU A 116 -17.41 -12.02 15.36
N LYS A 117 -16.32 -11.94 16.14
CA LYS A 117 -15.93 -10.76 16.93
C LYS A 117 -14.43 -10.55 16.84
N GLY A 118 -13.99 -9.31 17.10
CA GLY A 118 -12.58 -8.94 17.03
C GLY A 118 -12.14 -8.57 15.62
N ALA A 119 -10.83 -8.51 15.40
CA ALA A 119 -10.26 -8.19 14.10
C ALA A 119 -10.44 -9.38 13.14
N LEU A 120 -10.92 -9.09 11.93
CA LEU A 120 -11.04 -10.09 10.85
C LEU A 120 -9.69 -10.18 10.13
N LEU A 121 -8.84 -11.11 10.54
CA LEU A 121 -7.44 -11.15 10.09
C LEU A 121 -7.32 -11.19 8.55
N ALA A 122 -8.06 -12.08 7.88
CA ALA A 122 -8.01 -12.20 6.42
C ALA A 122 -8.51 -10.94 5.69
N PRO A 123 -9.71 -10.41 5.97
CA PRO A 123 -10.13 -9.12 5.41
C PRO A 123 -9.17 -7.97 5.73
N CYS A 124 -8.64 -7.89 6.95
CA CYS A 124 -7.69 -6.86 7.31
C CYS A 124 -6.40 -6.96 6.49
N ALA A 125 -5.81 -8.16 6.39
CA ALA A 125 -4.56 -8.39 5.68
C ALA A 125 -4.64 -8.02 4.20
N PHE A 126 -5.78 -8.25 3.55
CA PHE A 126 -5.94 -7.95 2.14
C PHE A 126 -6.36 -6.49 1.86
N LEU A 127 -7.26 -5.92 2.69
CA LEU A 127 -7.89 -4.62 2.39
C LEU A 127 -7.18 -3.43 3.04
N MET A 128 -6.32 -3.66 4.05
CA MET A 128 -5.69 -2.60 4.84
C MET A 128 -4.18 -2.56 4.63
N LYS A 129 -3.60 -1.36 4.65
CA LYS A 129 -2.14 -1.17 4.48
C LYS A 129 -1.32 -1.52 5.73
N SER A 130 -1.96 -1.60 6.89
CA SER A 130 -1.32 -1.93 8.17
C SER A 130 -2.26 -2.82 8.99
N PRO A 131 -2.44 -4.08 8.56
CA PRO A 131 -3.25 -5.06 9.27
C PRO A 131 -2.61 -5.47 10.60
N PRO A 132 -3.39 -6.11 11.51
CA PRO A 132 -2.83 -6.72 12.72
C PRO A 132 -1.78 -7.80 12.43
N GLU A 133 -1.98 -8.57 11.35
CA GLU A 133 -1.03 -9.54 10.82
C GLU A 133 -0.75 -9.24 9.36
N GLN A 134 0.53 -9.03 9.03
CA GLN A 134 0.96 -8.78 7.65
C GLN A 134 1.18 -10.11 6.94
N TRP A 135 0.44 -10.35 5.87
CA TRP A 135 0.65 -11.47 4.96
C TRP A 135 1.11 -10.96 3.59
N SER A 136 1.60 -11.87 2.74
CA SER A 136 1.82 -11.55 1.33
C SER A 136 0.48 -11.32 0.63
N ASP A 137 0.45 -10.50 -0.42
CA ASP A 137 -0.80 -10.16 -1.14
C ASP A 137 -1.52 -11.41 -1.66
N GLU A 138 -0.77 -12.40 -2.17
CA GLU A 138 -1.31 -13.68 -2.65
C GLU A 138 -1.95 -14.49 -1.51
N THR A 139 -1.24 -14.63 -0.38
CA THR A 139 -1.79 -15.33 0.79
C THR A 139 -3.03 -14.62 1.37
N ALA A 140 -3.01 -13.29 1.40
CA ALA A 140 -4.11 -12.49 1.90
C ALA A 140 -5.35 -12.60 1.00
N HIS A 141 -5.15 -12.63 -0.32
CA HIS A 141 -6.21 -12.87 -1.28
C HIS A 141 -6.86 -14.24 -1.08
N ASP A 142 -6.07 -15.31 -1.04
CA ASP A 142 -6.61 -16.68 -0.93
C ASP A 142 -7.36 -16.90 0.38
N ARG A 143 -6.86 -16.35 1.48
CA ARG A 143 -7.55 -16.41 2.78
C ARG A 143 -8.81 -15.56 2.80
N LEU A 144 -8.82 -14.40 2.14
CA LEU A 144 -10.05 -13.62 2.00
C LEU A 144 -11.12 -14.41 1.23
N GLU A 145 -10.76 -15.13 0.17
CA GLU A 145 -11.70 -15.99 -0.56
C GLU A 145 -12.24 -17.12 0.31
N GLN A 146 -11.38 -17.78 1.11
CA GLN A 146 -11.81 -18.80 2.10
C GLN A 146 -12.74 -18.22 3.16
N PHE A 147 -12.43 -17.02 3.68
CA PHE A 147 -13.31 -16.29 4.57
C PHE A 147 -14.67 -16.03 3.93
N ILE A 148 -14.71 -15.58 2.67
CA ILE A 148 -15.96 -15.29 1.96
C ILE A 148 -16.77 -16.58 1.74
N SER A 149 -16.13 -17.68 1.33
CA SER A 149 -16.79 -18.98 1.09
C SER A 149 -17.22 -19.69 2.38
N GLY A 150 -16.64 -19.33 3.52
CA GLY A 150 -16.92 -19.97 4.82
C GLY A 150 -16.10 -21.24 5.07
N GLU A 151 -14.97 -21.35 4.40
CA GLU A 151 -13.98 -22.42 4.60
C GLU A 151 -12.94 -22.09 5.68
N GLU A 152 -12.91 -20.83 6.13
CA GLU A 152 -12.19 -20.30 7.30
C GLU A 152 -13.17 -19.99 8.45
#